data_AF-A0A7G2SJH5-F1
#
_entry.id   AF-A0A7G2SJH5-F1
#
_cell.length_a   1.000
_cell.length_b   1.000
_cell.length_c   1.000
_cell.angle_alpha   90.00
_cell.angle_beta   90.00
_cell.angle_gamma   90.00
#
_symmetry.space_group_name_H-M   'P 1'
#
loop_
_entity.id
_entity.type
_entity.pdbx_description
1 polymer ?
#
loop_
_entity_poly.entity_id
_entity_poly.type
_entity_poly.pdbx_seq_one_letter_code
_entity_poly.pdbx_strand_id
1 'polypeptide(L)' 'MDTKAIELIEHVFLYKENREPKVFESGTVLRVVMRIAEKYLVQDDSGFSFTLALNQENQIWKRF' A
#
# COMPACT_ATOMS: atom_id res chain seq x y z
N MET A 1 17.08 -4.36 -7.55
CA MET A 1 16.51 -5.07 -6.38
C MET A 1 15.00 -5.05 -6.53
N ASP A 2 14.36 -6.20 -6.48
CA ASP A 2 12.90 -6.29 -6.49
C ASP A 2 12.36 -5.95 -5.10
N THR A 3 11.55 -4.90 -5.01
CA THR A 3 10.87 -4.50 -3.77
C THR A 3 9.87 -5.58 -3.37
N LYS A 4 10.13 -6.28 -2.27
CA LYS A 4 9.25 -7.36 -1.77
C LYS A 4 8.21 -6.88 -0.78
N ALA A 5 8.51 -5.80 -0.08
CA ALA A 5 7.63 -5.18 0.89
C ALA A 5 7.85 -3.66 0.89
N ILE A 6 6.84 -2.94 1.36
CA ILE A 6 6.88 -1.50 1.59
C ILE A 6 6.33 -1.20 2.97
N GLU A 7 6.71 -0.07 3.54
CA GLU A 7 6.16 0.46 4.79
C GLU A 7 5.40 1.75 4.48
N LEU A 8 4.18 1.88 5.01
CA LEU A 8 3.42 3.13 4.95
C LEU A 8 4.04 4.16 5.90
N ILE A 9 4.33 5.35 5.39
CA ILE A 9 4.83 6.48 6.18
C ILE A 9 3.64 7.30 6.71
N GLU A 10 2.54 7.31 5.96
CA GLU A 10 1.30 8.04 6.24
C GLU A 10 0.10 7.08 6.31
N HIS A 11 -1.01 7.54 6.90
CA HIS A 11 -2.25 6.75 6.94
C HIS A 11 -2.86 6.65 5.55
N VAL A 12 -3.31 5.46 5.16
CA VAL A 12 -4.00 5.25 3.88
C VAL A 12 -5.47 4.90 4.14
N PHE A 13 -6.36 5.73 3.60
CA PHE A 13 -7.80 5.56 3.67
C PHE A 13 -8.33 5.04 2.34
N LEU A 14 -8.91 3.85 2.35
CA LEU A 14 -9.54 3.24 1.18
C LEU A 14 -11.06 3.36 1.28
N TYR A 15 -11.63 4.15 0.39
CA TYR A 15 -13.06 4.42 0.33
C TYR A 15 -13.76 3.50 -0.68
N LYS A 16 -14.95 3.03 -0.32
CA LYS A 16 -15.88 2.36 -1.23
C LYS A 16 -17.29 2.86 -0.95
N GLU A 17 -18.09 2.97 -2.00
CA GLU A 17 -19.46 3.47 -1.91
C GLU A 17 -20.26 2.71 -0.84
N ASN A 18 -20.92 3.46 0.04
CA ASN A 18 -21.75 2.96 1.14
C ASN A 18 -21.02 2.04 2.14
N ARG A 19 -19.70 2.20 2.33
CA ARG A 19 -18.94 1.46 3.34
C ARG A 19 -18.02 2.39 4.14
N GLU A 20 -17.78 2.01 5.38
CA GLU A 20 -16.75 2.66 6.19
C GLU A 20 -15.37 2.51 5.52
N PRO A 21 -14.53 3.56 5.56
CA PRO A 21 -13.20 3.48 4.97
C PRO A 21 -12.37 2.40 5.66
N LYS A 22 -11.67 1.58 4.89
CA LYS A 22 -10.62 0.73 5.45
C LYS A 22 -9.38 1.58 5.66
N VAL A 23 -8.95 1.70 6.91
CA VAL A 23 -7.79 2.50 7.31
C VAL A 23 -6.58 1.58 7.48
N PHE A 24 -5.45 2.02 6.93
CA PHE A 24 -4.14 1.45 7.18
C PHE A 24 -3.29 2.50 7.89
N GLU A 25 -2.82 2.15 9.10
CA GLU A 25 -2.04 3.05 9.94
C GLU A 25 -0.61 3.23 9.40
N SER A 26 0.04 4.32 9.81
CA SER A 26 1.47 4.55 9.53
C SER A 26 2.31 3.47 10.21
N GLY A 27 3.42 3.11 9.59
CA GLY A 27 4.26 1.98 9.98
C GLY A 27 3.72 0.62 9.53
N THR A 28 2.54 0.54 8.89
CA THR A 28 2.05 -0.73 8.34
C THR A 28 2.98 -1.22 7.23
N VAL A 29 3.46 -2.45 7.35
CA VAL A 29 4.23 -3.13 6.30
C VAL A 29 3.28 -3.92 5.41
N LEU A 30 3.41 -3.73 4.10
CA LEU A 30 2.59 -4.39 3.09
C LEU A 30 3.47 -5.19 2.14
N ARG A 31 3.05 -6.41 1.83
CA ARG A 31 3.73 -7.26 0.86
C ARG A 31 3.47 -6.74 -0.55
N VAL A 32 4.52 -6.54 -1.33
CA VAL A 32 4.37 -6.27 -2.78
C VAL A 32 4.06 -7.58 -3.48
N VAL A 33 2.89 -7.65 -4.10
CA VAL A 33 2.45 -8.81 -4.88
C VAL A 33 3.03 -8.73 -6.29
N MET A 34 2.89 -7.57 -6.94
CA MET A 34 3.45 -7.32 -8.27
C MET A 34 3.48 -5.83 -8.60
N ARG A 35 4.26 -5.46 -9.61
CA ARG A 35 4.21 -4.14 -10.23
C ARG A 35 3.20 -4.14 -11.39
N ILE A 36 2.33 -3.14 -11.43
CA ILE A 36 1.37 -2.91 -12.52
C ILE A 36 1.59 -1.49 -13.03
N ALA A 37 2.27 -1.35 -14.16
CA ALA A 37 2.67 -0.06 -14.73
C ALA A 37 3.40 0.83 -13.69
N GLU A 38 2.81 1.97 -13.33
CA GLU A 38 3.31 2.94 -12.36
C GLU A 38 2.75 2.72 -10.95
N LYS A 39 2.34 1.50 -10.61
CA LYS A 39 1.79 1.14 -9.30
C LYS A 39 2.35 -0.18 -8.78
N TYR A 40 2.32 -0.35 -7.47
CA TYR A 40 2.43 -1.66 -6.82
C TYR A 40 1.04 -2.14 -6.43
N LEU A 41 0.73 -3.41 -6.73
CA LEU A 41 -0.30 -4.15 -6.02
C LEU A 41 0.31 -4.67 -4.72
N VAL A 42 -0.25 -4.25 -3.60
CA VAL A 42 0.21 -4.60 -2.26
C VAL A 42 -0.87 -5.34 -1.49
N GLN A 43 -0.48 -6.12 -0.50
CA GLN A 43 -1.38 -6.93 0.31
C GLN A 43 -1.01 -6.85 1.80
N ASP A 44 -2.02 -6.80 2.65
CA ASP A 44 -1.89 -6.88 4.11
C ASP A 44 -1.89 -8.34 4.62
N ASP A 45 -1.65 -8.53 5.91
CA ASP A 45 -1.62 -9.85 6.54
C ASP A 45 -2.97 -10.59 6.53
N SER A 46 -4.08 -9.84 6.33
CA SER A 46 -5.43 -10.42 6.18
C SER A 46 -5.72 -10.91 4.76
N GLY A 47 -4.80 -10.66 3.82
CA GLY A 47 -4.98 -10.98 2.40
C GLY A 47 -5.71 -9.89 1.60
N PHE A 48 -6.01 -8.74 2.19
CA PHE A 48 -6.64 -7.62 1.49
C PHE A 48 -5.61 -6.91 0.61
N SER A 49 -5.96 -6.70 -0.66
CA SER A 49 -5.07 -6.09 -1.64
C SER A 49 -5.57 -4.76 -2.17
N PHE A 50 -4.65 -3.83 -2.42
CA PHE A 50 -4.92 -2.54 -3.06
C PHE A 50 -3.68 -2.03 -3.79
N THR A 51 -3.81 -0.91 -4.51
CA THR A 51 -2.69 -0.34 -5.28
C THR A 51 -2.14 0.93 -4.66
N LEU A 52 -0.83 1.09 -4.69
CA LEU A 52 -0.12 2.34 -4.37
C LEU A 52 0.68 2.83 -5.57
N ALA A 53 0.72 4.14 -5.79
CA ALA A 53 1.42 4.72 -6.93
C ALA A 53 2.93 4.85 -6.65
N LEU A 54 3.75 4.60 -7.69
CA LEU A 54 5.20 4.66 -7.58
C LEU A 54 5.73 6.06 -7.29
N ASN A 55 5.02 7.09 -7.78
CA ASN A 55 5.36 8.49 -7.53
C ASN A 55 5.08 8.97 -6.10
N GLN A 56 4.48 8.12 -5.25
CA GLN A 56 4.26 8.38 -3.83
C GLN A 56 5.35 7.77 -2.93
N GLU A 57 6.40 7.20 -3.53
CA GLU A 57 7.58 6.74 -2.79
C GLU A 57 8.19 7.90 -1.97
N ASN A 58 8.54 7.63 -0.72
CA ASN A 58 9.02 8.57 0.30
C ASN A 58 8.02 9.69 0.70
N GLN A 59 6.77 9.62 0.24
CA GLN A 59 5.70 10.54 0.63
C GLN A 59 4.61 9.81 1.41
N ILE A 60 4.13 8.69 0.87
CA ILE A 60 3.09 7.86 1.50
C ILE A 60 3.65 6.51 1.93
N TRP A 61 4.66 6.00 1.24
CA TRP A 61 5.28 4.71 1.53
C TRP A 61 6.77 4.73 1.17
N LYS A 62 7.56 3.84 1.76
CA LYS A 62 8.98 3.60 1.43
C LYS A 62 9.24 2.11 1.26
N ARG A 63 10.35 1.77 0.59
CA ARG A 63 10.81 0.36 0.53
C ARG A 63 11.21 -0.12 1.93
N PHE A 64 10.85 -1.36 2.23
CA PHE A 64 11.21 -2.06 3.47
C PHE A 64 12.27 -3.12 3.20
#